data_AF-A0A9D9VM56-F1
#
_entry.id   AF-A0A9D9VM56-F1
#
_cell.length_a   1.000
_cell.length_b   1.000
_cell.length_c   1.000
_cell.angle_alpha   90.00
_cell.angle_beta   90.00
_cell.angle_gamma   90.00
#
_symmetry.space_group_name_H-M   'P 1'
#
loop_
_entity.id
_entity.type
_entity.pdbx_description
1 polymer ?
#
loop_
_entity_poly.entity_id
_entity_poly.type
_entity_poly.pdbx_seq_one_letter_code
_entity_poly.pdbx_strand_id
1 'polypeptide(L)'
;MITKQDILSRAAEWQLRPSVVEKDYVLGWILTAIATNANTKDNWIFKGGTCIKKCYFETYRFSEDLDFSLLPEARYSQEELKETLEELVVSAGSQSGIVFPLDKVEVKESRNKQNLKTFEGKIAYQGPLNVPTHPRILFDITQHEAIVDKPVRREIFHPYPDQLPTTSVRSMKWRQRRRVRFLSAQDQEIFLMWSTYSKIKFMT
;
A
#
# COMPACT_ATOMS: atom_id res chain seq x y z
N MET A 1 -0.22 11.31 -16.70
CA MET A 1 -0.61 9.89 -16.85
C MET A 1 0.57 9.15 -17.44
N ILE A 2 1.04 8.11 -16.76
CA ILE A 2 2.12 7.26 -17.22
C ILE A 2 1.75 6.48 -18.50
N THR A 3 2.74 6.13 -19.32
CA THR A 3 2.56 5.27 -20.50
C THR A 3 2.95 3.82 -20.22
N LYS A 4 2.54 2.91 -21.12
CA LYS A 4 3.04 1.53 -21.13
C LYS A 4 4.57 1.47 -21.19
N GLN A 5 5.19 2.35 -21.98
CA GLN A 5 6.64 2.35 -22.17
C GLN A 5 7.38 2.75 -20.89
N ASP A 6 6.84 3.66 -20.09
CA ASP A 6 7.43 4.04 -18.81
C ASP A 6 7.44 2.86 -17.84
N ILE A 7 6.36 2.08 -17.78
CA ILE A 7 6.29 0.83 -16.98
C ILE A 7 7.35 -0.16 -17.45
N LEU A 8 7.47 -0.39 -18.76
CA LEU A 8 8.46 -1.32 -19.32
C LEU A 8 9.90 -0.87 -19.05
N SER A 9 10.17 0.42 -19.20
CA SER A 9 11.50 1.00 -18.96
C SER A 9 11.89 0.87 -17.49
N ARG A 10 10.95 1.15 -16.58
CA ARG A 10 11.16 1.02 -15.14
C ARG A 10 11.32 -0.45 -14.71
N ALA A 11 10.56 -1.35 -15.31
CA ALA A 11 10.70 -2.79 -15.09
C ALA A 11 12.08 -3.30 -15.53
N ALA A 12 12.61 -2.82 -16.65
CA ALA A 12 13.96 -3.15 -17.10
C ALA A 12 15.03 -2.58 -16.16
N GLU A 13 14.91 -1.30 -15.77
CA GLU A 13 15.83 -0.63 -14.84
C GLU A 13 15.94 -1.37 -13.51
N TRP A 14 14.81 -1.78 -12.95
CA TRP A 14 14.74 -2.47 -11.67
C TRP A 14 14.90 -4.00 -11.75
N GLN A 15 15.03 -4.55 -12.96
CA GLN A 15 15.10 -6.00 -13.22
C GLN A 15 13.90 -6.75 -12.64
N LEU A 16 12.70 -6.21 -12.85
CA LEU A 16 11.44 -6.76 -12.36
C LEU A 16 10.49 -7.10 -13.50
N ARG A 17 9.50 -7.93 -13.20
CA ARG A 17 8.41 -8.19 -14.15
C ARG A 17 7.58 -6.90 -14.33
N PRO A 18 7.18 -6.55 -15.57
CA PRO A 18 6.36 -5.36 -15.81
C PRO A 18 5.07 -5.33 -14.99
N SER A 19 4.43 -6.47 -14.77
CA SER A 19 3.21 -6.57 -13.95
C SER A 19 3.42 -6.15 -12.50
N VAL A 20 4.60 -6.42 -11.93
CA VAL A 20 4.95 -6.06 -10.55
C VAL A 20 5.16 -4.54 -10.44
N VAL A 21 5.77 -3.92 -11.45
CA VAL A 21 5.95 -2.47 -11.51
C VAL A 21 4.63 -1.75 -11.75
N GLU A 22 3.79 -2.25 -12.66
CA GLU A 22 2.45 -1.71 -12.86
C GLU A 22 1.64 -1.75 -11.58
N LYS A 23 1.64 -2.88 -10.87
CA LYS A 23 0.88 -3.00 -9.62
C LYS A 23 1.40 -2.02 -8.57
N ASP A 24 2.71 -1.84 -8.44
CA ASP A 24 3.29 -0.81 -7.56
C ASP A 24 2.85 0.62 -7.92
N TYR A 25 2.76 0.93 -9.21
CA TYR A 25 2.22 2.20 -9.69
C TYR A 25 0.74 2.38 -9.30
N VAL A 26 -0.10 1.35 -9.51
CA VAL A 26 -1.53 1.39 -9.13
C VAL A 26 -1.71 1.57 -7.62
N LEU A 27 -0.86 0.91 -6.80
CA LEU A 27 -0.88 1.07 -5.35
C LEU A 27 -0.66 2.53 -4.92
N GLY A 28 0.19 3.29 -5.61
CA GLY A 28 0.42 4.72 -5.32
C GLY A 28 -0.85 5.56 -5.48
N TRP A 29 -1.62 5.32 -6.53
CA TRP A 29 -2.89 6.01 -6.79
C TRP A 29 -3.98 5.65 -5.79
N ILE A 30 -4.08 4.36 -5.43
CA ILE A 30 -5.01 3.92 -4.39
C ILE A 30 -4.64 4.53 -3.03
N LEU A 31 -3.36 4.53 -2.66
CA LEU A 31 -2.90 5.17 -1.42
C LEU A 31 -3.17 6.68 -1.40
N THR A 32 -3.05 7.34 -2.55
CA THR A 32 -3.41 8.75 -2.70
C THR A 32 -4.91 8.96 -2.47
N ALA A 33 -5.77 8.14 -3.08
CA ALA A 33 -7.20 8.21 -2.86
C ALA A 33 -7.57 8.02 -1.38
N ILE A 34 -6.91 7.09 -0.69
CA ILE A 34 -7.08 6.85 0.76
C ILE A 34 -6.62 8.07 1.56
N ALA A 35 -5.49 8.67 1.18
CA ALA A 35 -4.96 9.85 1.87
C ALA A 35 -5.85 11.10 1.74
N THR A 36 -6.70 11.16 0.71
CA THR A 36 -7.55 12.31 0.41
C THR A 36 -9.04 12.13 0.77
N ASN A 37 -9.53 10.89 0.85
CA ASN A 37 -10.94 10.61 1.12
C ASN A 37 -11.31 10.92 2.58
N ALA A 38 -12.47 11.56 2.79
CA ALA A 38 -12.90 12.03 4.10
C ALA A 38 -13.13 10.90 5.13
N ASN A 39 -13.56 9.72 4.68
CA ASN A 39 -13.84 8.57 5.54
C ASN A 39 -12.56 7.84 5.97
N THR A 40 -11.48 7.94 5.19
CA THR A 40 -10.27 7.10 5.38
C THR A 40 -9.03 7.90 5.78
N LYS A 41 -8.85 9.14 5.31
CA LYS A 41 -7.61 9.95 5.49
C LYS A 41 -7.13 10.05 6.93
N ASP A 42 -8.07 10.10 7.87
CA ASP A 42 -7.80 10.27 9.29
C ASP A 42 -8.04 8.98 10.07
N ASN A 43 -8.67 7.94 9.52
CA ASN A 43 -9.05 6.78 10.32
C ASN A 43 -8.39 5.46 9.86
N TRP A 44 -7.73 5.46 8.70
CA TRP A 44 -7.01 4.30 8.17
C TRP A 44 -5.51 4.46 8.38
N ILE A 45 -4.89 3.49 9.05
CA ILE A 45 -3.45 3.50 9.36
C ILE A 45 -2.76 2.43 8.53
N PHE A 46 -1.95 2.87 7.57
CA PHE A 46 -1.21 1.99 6.68
C PHE A 46 -0.09 1.26 7.41
N LYS A 47 0.00 -0.06 7.24
CA LYS A 47 0.97 -0.95 7.88
C LYS A 47 1.48 -2.03 6.92
N GLY A 48 2.24 -2.98 7.43
CA GLY A 48 2.75 -4.12 6.66
C GLY A 48 3.95 -3.79 5.78
N GLY A 49 4.33 -4.75 4.94
CA GLY A 49 5.53 -4.66 4.08
C GLY A 49 5.41 -3.57 3.00
N THR A 50 4.21 -3.39 2.44
CA THR A 50 3.96 -2.36 1.43
C THR A 50 4.08 -0.95 2.03
N CYS A 51 3.67 -0.75 3.28
CA CYS A 51 3.88 0.50 4.01
C CYS A 51 5.37 0.81 4.21
N ILE A 52 6.15 -0.20 4.62
CA ILE A 52 7.61 -0.06 4.74
C ILE A 52 8.20 0.39 3.41
N LYS A 53 7.80 -0.25 2.31
CA LYS A 53 8.28 0.10 0.98
C LYS A 53 7.90 1.53 0.57
N LYS A 54 6.61 1.85 0.63
CA LYS A 54 6.07 3.11 0.12
C LYS A 54 6.39 4.31 1.01
N CYS A 55 6.63 4.13 2.31
CA CYS A 55 6.80 5.25 3.24
C CYS A 55 8.20 5.37 3.85
N TYR A 56 9.06 4.36 3.73
CA TYR A 56 10.35 4.31 4.43
C TYR A 56 11.54 3.83 3.58
N PHE A 57 11.39 2.77 2.79
CA PHE A 57 12.51 2.14 2.07
C PHE A 57 12.14 1.74 0.64
N GLU A 58 12.67 2.49 -0.32
CA GLU A 58 12.42 2.32 -1.75
C GLU A 58 12.87 0.95 -2.28
N THR A 59 13.96 0.41 -1.73
CA THR A 59 14.56 -0.87 -2.14
C THR A 59 13.92 -2.10 -1.50
N TYR A 60 12.83 -1.92 -0.73
CA TYR A 60 12.15 -3.05 -0.10
C TYR A 60 11.39 -3.88 -1.14
N ARG A 61 11.21 -5.18 -0.85
CA ARG A 61 10.53 -6.14 -1.74
C ARG A 61 9.19 -5.57 -2.22
N PHE A 62 8.89 -5.79 -3.50
CA PHE A 62 7.57 -5.50 -4.05
C PHE A 62 6.55 -6.42 -3.38
N SER A 63 5.80 -5.82 -2.47
CA SER A 63 4.60 -6.38 -1.87
C SER A 63 3.40 -5.82 -2.62
N GLU A 64 2.40 -6.67 -2.75
CA GLU A 64 1.27 -6.48 -3.66
C GLU A 64 -0.04 -6.16 -2.92
N ASP A 65 -0.02 -6.25 -1.58
CA ASP A 65 -1.18 -6.16 -0.71
C ASP A 65 -1.15 -4.88 0.13
N LEU A 66 -2.31 -4.37 0.52
CA LEU A 66 -2.46 -3.19 1.36
C LEU A 66 -3.03 -3.56 2.72
N ASP A 67 -2.20 -3.48 3.76
CA ASP A 67 -2.61 -3.75 5.13
C ASP A 67 -2.99 -2.46 5.87
N PHE A 68 -4.18 -2.43 6.48
CA PHE A 68 -4.67 -1.29 7.24
C PHE A 68 -5.18 -1.68 8.61
N SER A 69 -4.82 -0.88 9.61
CA SER A 69 -5.46 -0.86 10.93
C SER A 69 -6.37 0.37 11.00
N LEU A 70 -7.66 0.16 11.24
CA LEU A 70 -8.68 1.20 11.32
C LEU A 70 -8.82 1.68 12.78
N LEU A 71 -9.03 2.98 12.95
CA LEU A 71 -9.38 3.57 14.24
C LEU A 71 -10.84 3.27 14.61
N PRO A 72 -11.22 3.33 15.90
CA PRO A 72 -12.59 3.10 16.35
C PRO A 72 -13.65 3.95 15.65
N GLU A 73 -13.29 5.15 15.21
CA GLU A 73 -14.17 6.10 14.51
C GLU A 73 -14.34 5.78 13.02
N ALA A 74 -13.60 4.80 12.49
CA ALA A 74 -13.74 4.35 11.10
C ALA A 74 -15.05 3.57 10.91
N ARG A 75 -15.63 3.70 9.72
CA ARG A 75 -16.65 2.76 9.23
C ARG A 75 -16.07 1.35 9.17
N TYR A 76 -16.83 0.35 9.65
CA TYR A 76 -16.32 -1.01 9.86
C TYR A 76 -17.39 -2.10 9.73
N SER A 77 -18.26 -1.98 8.71
CA SER A 77 -19.08 -3.08 8.20
C SER A 77 -18.67 -3.50 6.79
N GLN A 78 -19.16 -4.66 6.32
CA GLN A 78 -18.87 -5.13 4.96
C GLN A 78 -19.39 -4.14 3.90
N GLU A 79 -20.60 -3.64 4.11
CA GLU A 79 -21.28 -2.70 3.22
C GLU A 79 -20.57 -1.35 3.19
N GLU A 80 -20.25 -0.80 4.36
CA GLU A 80 -19.60 0.51 4.45
C GLU A 80 -18.18 0.48 3.87
N LEU A 81 -17.43 -0.61 4.11
CA LEU A 81 -16.10 -0.79 3.53
C LEU A 81 -16.18 -0.94 2.02
N LYS A 82 -17.20 -1.64 1.51
CA LYS A 82 -17.40 -1.77 0.06
C LYS A 82 -17.67 -0.42 -0.59
N GLU A 83 -18.61 0.36 -0.04
CA GLU A 83 -18.89 1.73 -0.49
C GLU A 83 -17.63 2.60 -0.45
N THR A 84 -16.85 2.48 0.63
CA THR A 84 -15.58 3.21 0.77
C THR A 84 -14.59 2.81 -0.32
N LEU A 85 -14.39 1.52 -0.60
CA LEU A 85 -13.50 1.08 -1.68
C LEU A 85 -13.98 1.53 -3.06
N GLU A 86 -15.30 1.54 -3.31
CA GLU A 86 -15.89 2.07 -4.55
C GLU A 86 -15.60 3.57 -4.73
N GLU A 87 -15.77 4.38 -3.68
CA GLU A 87 -15.40 5.80 -3.70
C GLU A 87 -13.91 6.01 -4.03
N LEU A 88 -13.04 5.20 -3.43
CA LEU A 88 -11.59 5.29 -3.61
C LEU A 88 -11.18 5.00 -5.07
N VAL A 89 -11.77 3.97 -5.69
CA VAL A 89 -11.41 3.61 -7.07
C VAL A 89 -11.95 4.58 -8.09
N VAL A 90 -13.13 5.19 -7.86
CA VAL A 90 -13.65 6.28 -8.71
C VAL A 90 -12.68 7.46 -8.67
N SER A 91 -12.27 7.87 -7.47
CA SER A 91 -11.29 8.96 -7.30
C SER A 91 -9.96 8.62 -7.97
N ALA A 92 -9.38 7.45 -7.68
CA ALA A 92 -8.10 7.03 -8.25
C ALA A 92 -8.15 6.94 -9.78
N GLY A 93 -9.21 6.38 -10.34
CA GLY A 93 -9.38 6.25 -11.79
C GLY A 93 -9.48 7.60 -12.49
N SER A 94 -10.25 8.54 -11.92
CA SER A 94 -10.39 9.89 -12.49
C SER A 94 -9.08 10.68 -12.57
N GLN A 95 -8.15 10.45 -11.64
CA GLN A 95 -6.88 11.19 -11.57
C GLN A 95 -5.76 10.51 -12.36
N SER A 96 -5.81 9.18 -12.51
CA SER A 96 -4.72 8.37 -13.07
C SER A 96 -4.96 7.87 -14.50
N GLY A 97 -6.23 7.82 -14.93
CA GLY A 97 -6.65 7.13 -16.15
C GLY A 97 -6.71 5.60 -16.04
N ILE A 98 -6.44 5.02 -14.87
CA ILE A 98 -6.59 3.58 -14.61
C ILE A 98 -8.08 3.26 -14.51
N VAL A 99 -8.53 2.19 -15.17
CA VAL A 99 -9.93 1.75 -15.06
C VAL A 99 -10.05 0.74 -13.94
N PHE A 100 -11.00 0.97 -13.04
CA PHE A 100 -11.35 0.07 -11.95
C PHE A 100 -12.82 -0.35 -12.12
N PRO A 101 -13.11 -1.58 -12.55
CA PRO A 101 -14.48 -2.05 -12.71
C PRO A 101 -15.18 -2.14 -11.34
N LEU A 102 -16.23 -1.34 -11.13
CA LEU A 102 -16.97 -1.28 -9.85
C LEU A 102 -17.61 -2.62 -9.49
N ASP A 103 -18.06 -3.37 -10.49
CA ASP A 103 -18.59 -4.73 -10.34
C ASP A 103 -17.54 -5.74 -9.82
N LYS A 104 -16.26 -5.35 -9.79
CA LYS A 104 -15.13 -6.14 -9.30
C LYS A 104 -14.46 -5.54 -8.06
N VAL A 105 -15.19 -4.70 -7.33
CA VAL A 105 -14.86 -4.31 -5.96
C VAL A 105 -15.58 -5.27 -5.01
N GLU A 106 -14.80 -6.07 -4.29
CA GLU A 106 -15.31 -7.09 -3.37
C GLU A 106 -14.81 -6.79 -1.96
N VAL A 107 -15.67 -6.95 -0.96
CA VAL A 107 -15.30 -6.97 0.46
C VAL A 107 -15.92 -8.22 1.08
N LYS A 108 -15.12 -8.97 1.81
CA LYS A 108 -15.54 -10.20 2.48
C LYS A 108 -15.20 -10.13 3.97
N GLU A 109 -16.20 -10.39 4.81
CA GLU A 109 -15.95 -10.62 6.24
C GLU A 109 -15.11 -11.89 6.46
N SER A 110 -14.10 -11.76 7.32
CA SER A 110 -13.20 -12.82 7.76
C SER A 110 -13.03 -12.75 9.28
N ARG A 111 -12.24 -13.67 9.83
CA ARG A 111 -11.91 -13.69 11.25
C ARG A 111 -10.44 -13.97 11.46
N ASN A 112 -9.84 -13.26 12.40
CA ASN A 112 -8.46 -13.51 12.79
C ASN A 112 -8.33 -14.73 13.74
N LYS A 113 -7.10 -15.05 14.15
CA LYS A 113 -6.80 -16.17 15.07
C LYS A 113 -7.47 -16.06 16.45
N GLN A 114 -7.88 -14.86 16.84
CA GLN A 114 -8.59 -14.58 18.09
C GLN A 114 -10.12 -14.55 17.89
N ASN A 115 -10.60 -15.01 16.72
CA ASN A 115 -12.01 -15.02 16.32
C ASN A 115 -12.64 -13.62 16.22
N LEU A 116 -11.83 -12.57 16.13
CA LEU A 116 -12.27 -11.19 15.96
C LEU A 116 -12.53 -10.88 14.48
N LYS A 117 -13.50 -10.01 14.23
CA LYS A 117 -13.96 -9.65 12.88
C LYS A 117 -12.88 -8.88 12.11
N THR A 118 -12.56 -9.33 10.90
CA THR A 118 -11.67 -8.65 9.96
C THR A 118 -12.30 -8.62 8.58
N PHE A 119 -11.73 -7.86 7.65
CA PHE A 119 -12.24 -7.78 6.28
C PHE A 119 -11.11 -7.93 5.27
N GLU A 120 -11.39 -8.67 4.22
CA GLU A 120 -10.55 -8.79 3.03
C GLU A 120 -11.20 -8.01 1.89
N GLY A 121 -10.50 -7.01 1.36
CA GLY A 121 -10.93 -6.24 0.19
C GLY A 121 -10.21 -6.69 -1.08
N LYS A 122 -10.88 -6.63 -2.23
CA LYS A 122 -10.27 -6.89 -3.54
C LYS A 122 -10.73 -5.85 -4.53
N ILE A 123 -9.77 -5.28 -5.25
CA ILE A 123 -10.01 -4.29 -6.30
C ILE A 123 -9.33 -4.77 -7.56
N ALA A 124 -10.10 -5.05 -8.60
CA ALA A 124 -9.58 -5.33 -9.93
C ALA A 124 -9.28 -4.02 -10.68
N TYR A 125 -8.30 -4.03 -11.58
CA TYR A 125 -7.97 -2.87 -12.39
C TYR A 125 -7.55 -3.25 -13.82
N GLN A 126 -7.60 -2.26 -14.72
CA GLN A 126 -7.01 -2.29 -16.05
C GLN A 126 -5.96 -1.17 -16.14
N GLY A 127 -4.68 -1.54 -16.08
CA GLY A 127 -3.55 -0.62 -16.02
C GLY A 127 -2.91 -0.33 -17.39
N PRO A 128 -1.84 0.49 -17.42
CA PRO A 128 -1.14 0.93 -18.63
C PRO A 128 -0.62 -0.20 -19.55
N LEU A 129 -0.28 -1.37 -19.03
CA LEU A 129 0.14 -2.55 -19.81
C LEU A 129 -1.00 -3.10 -20.67
N ASN A 130 -2.25 -2.79 -20.31
CA ASN A 130 -3.47 -3.22 -20.97
C ASN A 130 -3.53 -4.74 -21.16
N VAL A 131 -3.21 -5.50 -20.11
CA VAL A 131 -3.25 -6.97 -20.14
C VAL A 131 -4.71 -7.47 -20.22
N PRO A 132 -5.00 -8.60 -20.88
CA PRO A 132 -6.38 -9.10 -21.05
C PRO A 132 -7.06 -9.54 -19.75
N THR A 133 -6.27 -9.89 -18.74
CA THR A 133 -6.76 -10.23 -17.40
C THR A 133 -6.86 -8.96 -16.56
N HIS A 134 -7.71 -8.95 -15.53
CA HIS A 134 -7.73 -7.86 -14.57
C HIS A 134 -6.90 -8.26 -13.33
N PRO A 135 -5.68 -7.73 -13.14
CA PRO A 135 -4.94 -7.96 -11.91
C PRO A 135 -5.70 -7.34 -10.74
N ARG A 136 -5.42 -7.81 -9.53
CA ARG A 136 -6.12 -7.40 -8.31
C ARG A 136 -5.18 -6.83 -7.28
N ILE A 137 -5.60 -5.78 -6.61
CA ILE A 137 -5.04 -5.30 -5.35
C ILE A 137 -5.84 -5.95 -4.22
N LEU A 138 -5.14 -6.49 -3.23
CA LEU A 138 -5.75 -7.08 -2.04
C LEU A 138 -5.59 -6.12 -0.86
N PHE A 139 -6.61 -6.10 -0.02
CA PHE A 139 -6.63 -5.33 1.22
C PHE A 139 -6.85 -6.27 2.40
N ASP A 140 -6.03 -6.12 3.44
CA ASP A 140 -6.30 -6.68 4.75
C ASP A 140 -6.68 -5.53 5.69
N ILE A 141 -7.90 -5.58 6.23
CA ILE A 141 -8.50 -4.48 6.99
C ILE A 141 -8.88 -5.00 8.37
N THR A 142 -8.29 -4.41 9.42
CA THR A 142 -8.54 -4.80 10.82
C THR A 142 -8.80 -3.57 11.69
N GLN A 143 -9.62 -3.67 12.73
CA GLN A 143 -9.82 -2.58 13.73
C GLN A 143 -9.33 -2.99 15.14
N HIS A 144 -9.00 -4.26 15.34
CA HIS A 144 -8.74 -4.82 16.67
C HIS A 144 -7.25 -4.90 17.04
N GLU A 145 -6.39 -4.20 16.31
CA GLU A 145 -4.96 -4.15 16.59
C GLU A 145 -4.61 -2.98 17.50
N ALA A 146 -3.83 -3.26 18.54
CA ALA A 146 -3.35 -2.22 19.43
C ALA A 146 -2.35 -1.29 18.69
N ILE A 147 -2.73 -0.04 18.50
CA ILE A 147 -1.86 1.01 17.94
C ILE A 147 -1.01 1.56 19.08
N VAL A 148 0.19 1.00 19.23
CA VAL A 148 1.10 1.31 20.35
C VAL A 148 1.75 2.69 20.22
N ASP A 149 2.01 3.14 18.99
CA ASP A 149 2.66 4.41 18.70
C ASP A 149 1.73 5.32 17.91
N LYS A 150 1.84 6.64 18.12
CA LYS A 150 1.07 7.63 17.35
C LYS A 150 1.38 7.46 15.84
N PRO A 151 0.35 7.26 14.99
CA PRO A 151 0.56 7.19 13.54
C PRO A 151 1.13 8.50 13.00
N VAL A 152 1.93 8.40 11.93
CA VAL A 152 2.60 9.53 11.29
C VAL A 152 2.15 9.66 9.84
N ARG A 153 2.02 10.89 9.32
CA ARG A 153 1.87 11.10 7.88
C ARG A 153 3.25 10.97 7.22
N ARG A 154 3.33 10.19 6.14
CA ARG A 154 4.58 9.92 5.41
C ARG A 154 4.35 10.01 3.93
N GLU A 155 5.35 10.55 3.25
CA GLU A 155 5.38 10.62 1.79
C GLU A 155 5.26 9.22 1.18
N ILE A 156 4.46 9.09 0.12
CA ILE A 156 4.22 7.91 -0.68
C ILE A 156 5.27 7.96 -1.79
N PHE A 157 6.16 6.98 -1.77
CA PHE A 157 7.15 6.81 -2.80
C PHE A 157 6.49 6.47 -4.15
N HIS A 158 6.65 7.39 -5.11
CA HIS A 158 6.08 7.32 -6.44
C HIS A 158 7.14 7.71 -7.49
N PRO A 159 8.10 6.83 -7.77
CA PRO A 159 9.20 7.09 -8.71
C PRO A 159 8.73 6.91 -10.16
N TYR A 160 7.66 7.58 -10.54
CA TYR A 160 7.10 7.53 -11.88
C TYR A 160 7.11 8.93 -12.49
N PRO A 161 7.03 9.05 -13.84
CA PRO A 161 7.14 10.36 -14.49
C PRO A 161 6.00 11.33 -14.15
N ASP A 162 4.84 10.83 -13.72
CA ASP A 162 3.74 11.65 -13.24
C ASP A 162 3.78 11.86 -11.72
N GLN A 163 2.97 12.80 -11.24
CA GLN A 163 2.93 13.21 -9.83
C GLN A 163 1.59 12.83 -9.20
N LEU A 164 1.65 12.42 -7.93
CA LEU A 164 0.48 12.22 -7.10
C LEU A 164 0.00 13.56 -6.52
N PRO A 165 -1.31 13.89 -6.58
CA PRO A 165 -1.83 15.16 -6.05
C PRO A 165 -1.67 15.33 -4.53
N THR A 166 -1.72 14.23 -3.79
CA THR A 166 -1.34 14.18 -2.38
C THR A 166 -0.26 13.15 -2.23
N THR A 167 0.83 13.57 -1.61
CA THR A 167 2.00 12.73 -1.49
C THR A 167 2.09 12.07 -0.14
N SER A 168 1.25 12.33 0.88
CA SER A 168 1.39 11.68 2.20
C SER A 168 0.20 10.85 2.68
N VAL A 169 0.48 9.67 3.24
CA VAL A 169 -0.51 8.74 3.83
C VAL A 169 -0.27 8.55 5.32
N ARG A 170 -1.34 8.37 6.09
CA ARG A 170 -1.25 8.03 7.52
C ARG A 170 -0.75 6.60 7.67
N SER A 171 0.43 6.43 8.27
CA SER A 171 1.12 5.15 8.41
C SER A 171 1.49 4.86 9.87
N MET A 172 1.64 3.59 10.21
CA MET A 172 2.31 3.21 11.44
C MET A 172 3.73 3.74 11.46
N LYS A 173 4.16 4.24 12.61
CA LYS A 173 5.56 4.64 12.81
C LYS A 173 6.44 3.39 12.73
N TRP A 174 7.32 3.34 11.73
CA TRP A 174 8.34 2.29 11.69
C TRP A 174 9.29 2.46 12.86
N ARG A 175 9.45 1.41 13.67
CA ARG A 175 10.45 1.35 14.75
C ARG A 175 11.36 0.18 14.52
N GLN A 176 12.65 0.45 14.66
CA GLN A 176 13.67 -0.58 14.70
C GLN A 176 13.54 -1.39 16.00
N ARG A 177 12.81 -2.52 15.97
CA ARG A 177 12.76 -3.43 17.12
C ARG A 177 14.11 -4.15 17.24
N ARG A 178 14.85 -3.88 18.33
CA ARG A 178 16.11 -4.57 18.74
C ARG A 178 15.98 -6.07 19.04
N ARG A 179 14.87 -6.74 18.68
CA ARG A 179 14.72 -8.21 18.81
C ARG A 179 14.03 -8.77 17.58
N VAL A 180 14.88 -9.15 16.63
CA VAL A 180 14.55 -9.85 15.39
C VAL A 180 14.30 -11.33 15.74
N ARG A 181 13.05 -11.70 16.04
CA ARG A 181 12.64 -13.12 16.16
C ARG A 181 11.43 -13.49 15.29
N PHE A 182 10.87 -12.54 14.55
CA PHE A 182 9.69 -12.75 13.69
C PHE A 182 9.86 -12.12 12.31
N LEU A 183 11.08 -12.18 11.81
CA LEU A 183 11.47 -11.65 10.52
C LEU A 183 12.16 -12.81 9.81
N SER A 184 11.81 -13.02 8.55
CA SER A 184 12.37 -14.08 7.72
C SER A 184 13.90 -13.94 7.64
N ALA A 185 14.62 -14.99 7.25
CA ALA A 185 16.09 -14.91 7.10
C ALA A 185 16.54 -13.73 6.20
N GLN A 186 15.68 -13.31 5.28
CA GLN A 186 15.91 -12.19 4.37
C GLN A 186 15.76 -10.81 5.03
N ASP A 187 14.88 -10.68 6.03
CA ASP A 187 14.73 -9.48 6.83
C ASP A 187 15.93 -9.24 7.79
N GLN A 188 16.69 -10.30 8.11
CA GLN A 188 17.97 -10.22 8.84
C GLN A 188 19.11 -9.68 7.97
N GLU A 189 19.09 -9.94 6.67
CA GLU A 189 20.09 -9.45 5.71
C GLU A 189 19.95 -7.93 5.48
N ILE A 190 18.70 -7.43 5.47
CA ILE A 190 18.37 -6.01 5.43
C ILE A 190 18.86 -5.28 6.71
N PHE A 191 18.78 -5.93 7.88
CA PHE A 191 19.37 -5.40 9.11
C PHE A 191 20.88 -5.21 8.98
N LEU A 192 21.58 -6.16 8.37
CA LEU A 192 23.03 -6.07 8.16
C LEU A 192 23.36 -4.92 7.21
N MET A 193 22.70 -4.85 6.04
CA MET A 193 22.92 -3.77 5.06
C MET A 193 22.63 -2.37 5.61
N TRP A 194 21.58 -2.22 6.43
CA TRP A 194 21.23 -0.92 7.02
C TRP A 194 22.20 -0.51 8.14
N SER A 195 22.67 -1.45 8.95
CA SER A 195 23.66 -1.17 10.02
C SER A 195 24.99 -0.64 9.47
N THR A 196 25.38 -1.07 8.27
CA THR A 196 26.52 -0.55 7.54
C THR A 196 26.20 0.82 6.92
N TYR A 197 25.06 0.97 6.25
CA TYR A 197 24.67 2.24 5.60
C TYR A 197 24.49 3.41 6.57
N SER A 198 23.91 3.16 7.74
CA SER A 198 23.71 4.19 8.77
C SER A 198 25.01 4.57 9.48
N LYS A 199 25.97 3.65 9.67
CA LYS A 199 27.30 4.02 10.16
C LYS A 199 28.07 4.93 9.18
N ILE A 200 27.91 4.70 7.88
CA ILE A 200 28.59 5.49 6.84
C ILE A 200 28.04 6.92 6.77
N LYS A 201 26.71 7.11 6.90
CA LYS A 201 26.08 8.44 6.82
C LYS A 201 26.26 9.32 8.06
N PHE A 202 26.73 8.78 9.19
CA PHE A 202 27.02 9.52 10.42
C PHE A 202 28.54 9.72 10.66
N MET A 203 29.40 9.39 9.69
CA MET A 203 30.85 9.63 9.73
C MET A 203 31.32 10.70 8.72
N THR A 204 30.40 11.46 8.13
CA THR A 204 30.65 12.65 7.29
C THR A 204 29.74 13.78 7.76
#